data_AF-A0A1M6UMY3-F1
#
_entry.id   AF-A0A1M6UMY3-F1
#
_cell.length_a   1.000
_cell.length_b   1.000
_cell.length_c   1.000
_cell.angle_alpha   90.00
_cell.angle_beta   90.00
_cell.angle_gamma   90.00
#
_symmetry.space_group_name_H-M   'P 1'
#
loop_
_entity.id
_entity.type
_entity.pdbx_description
1 polymer ?
#
loop_
_entity_poly.entity_id
_entity_poly.type
_entity_poly.pdbx_seq_one_letter_code
_entity_poly.pdbx_strand_id
1 'polypeptide(L)'
;MTQEEPILLQCFLSKEGDHRNRFIFYSSRMQIMHKGKSTVIDFDKIKLMQVQTKKLIVALVAGGIGTSLSMMALPLGWYSYNLNLFSIFFFFGLMYWGFIGQKALVIEEKNHAHVFLLNLVNPAILELIQYYYQLRATQQRRPAQVIFHLVEKEAWDAQTFATHYTHPSLEQEGFIHCSVLEELMKSYQRYFDMNKDVVLLAIVPDRLDRRVDWAFVETRQAHFPHVMGPISKSAIWSAYVFRGEENLQGLIQ
;
A
#
# COMPACT_ATOMS: atom_id res chain seq x y z
N MET A 1 17.70 -16.28 7.92
CA MET A 1 16.22 -16.40 7.96
C MET A 1 15.68 -15.16 7.29
N THR A 2 14.79 -15.29 6.32
CA THR A 2 14.13 -14.17 5.64
C THR A 2 13.44 -13.30 6.70
N GLN A 3 14.05 -12.15 7.03
CA GLN A 3 13.44 -11.18 7.93
C GLN A 3 12.07 -10.82 7.35
N GLU A 4 11.01 -11.13 8.09
CA GLU A 4 9.66 -10.71 7.72
C GLU A 4 9.60 -9.20 7.88
N GLU A 5 9.70 -8.52 6.73
CA GLU A 5 9.51 -7.08 6.64
C GLU A 5 8.11 -6.75 7.18
N PRO A 6 8.00 -5.86 8.17
CA PRO A 6 6.70 -5.50 8.74
C PRO A 6 5.86 -4.79 7.69
N ILE A 7 4.56 -5.02 7.79
CA ILE A 7 3.59 -4.39 6.90
C ILE A 7 3.44 -2.94 7.33
N LEU A 8 3.71 -2.01 6.40
CA LEU A 8 3.47 -0.60 6.61
C LEU A 8 1.99 -0.27 6.43
N LEU A 9 1.39 -0.74 5.34
CA LEU A 9 0.00 -0.44 5.00
C LEU A 9 -0.66 -1.64 4.31
N GLN A 10 -1.94 -1.88 4.58
CA GLN A 10 -2.75 -2.86 3.87
C GLN A 10 -4.09 -2.27 3.43
N CYS A 11 -4.59 -2.71 2.27
CA CYS A 11 -5.86 -2.25 1.71
C CYS A 11 -6.56 -3.37 0.92
N PHE A 12 -7.89 -3.45 1.01
CA PHE A 12 -8.70 -4.39 0.24
C PHE A 12 -9.10 -3.81 -1.13
N LEU A 13 -8.99 -4.62 -2.19
CA LEU A 13 -9.28 -4.23 -3.58
C LEU A 13 -10.79 -4.15 -3.88
N SER A 14 -11.61 -4.92 -3.17
CA SER A 14 -13.02 -5.15 -3.49
C SER A 14 -13.94 -4.81 -2.32
N LYS A 15 -14.00 -5.69 -1.32
CA LYS A 15 -14.79 -5.55 -0.08
C LYS A 15 -13.88 -5.74 1.12
N GLU A 16 -14.21 -5.08 2.23
CA GLU A 16 -13.53 -5.32 3.50
C GLU A 16 -13.59 -6.81 3.86
N GLY A 17 -12.47 -7.35 4.33
CA GLY A 17 -12.32 -8.78 4.62
C GLY A 17 -12.06 -9.68 3.40
N ASP A 18 -12.01 -9.15 2.17
CA ASP A 18 -11.63 -9.95 0.99
C ASP A 18 -10.12 -10.17 0.93
N HIS A 19 -9.66 -11.16 1.67
CA HIS A 19 -8.26 -11.55 1.72
C HIS A 19 -7.71 -12.03 0.37
N ARG A 20 -8.54 -12.38 -0.62
CA ARG A 20 -8.11 -12.83 -1.95
C ARG A 20 -7.83 -11.68 -2.91
N ASN A 21 -8.25 -10.47 -2.55
CA ASN A 21 -8.09 -9.25 -3.33
C ASN A 21 -7.60 -8.13 -2.39
N ARG A 22 -6.28 -8.02 -2.20
CA ARG A 22 -5.67 -7.01 -1.33
C ARG A 22 -4.29 -6.55 -1.79
N PHE A 23 -3.92 -5.36 -1.38
CA PHE A 23 -2.57 -4.84 -1.45
C PHE A 23 -1.92 -4.85 -0.07
N ILE A 24 -0.66 -5.22 -0.03
CA ILE A 24 0.18 -5.16 1.16
C ILE A 24 1.43 -4.37 0.80
N PHE A 25 1.73 -3.32 1.56
CA PHE A 25 2.88 -2.45 1.40
C PHE A 25 3.89 -2.76 2.49
N TYR A 26 5.11 -2.99 2.06
CA TYR A 26 6.28 -3.12 2.91
C TYR A 26 7.20 -1.91 2.70
N SER A 27 8.37 -1.86 3.33
CA SER A 27 9.32 -0.75 3.14
C SER A 27 9.97 -0.70 1.75
N SER A 28 10.17 -1.85 1.11
CA SER A 28 10.92 -1.99 -0.16
C SER A 28 10.09 -2.52 -1.34
N ARG A 29 8.93 -3.10 -1.06
CA ARG A 29 8.11 -3.84 -2.04
C ARG A 29 6.63 -3.75 -1.70
N MET A 30 5.78 -4.02 -2.69
CA MET A 30 4.37 -4.34 -2.48
C MET A 30 4.06 -5.77 -2.90
N GLN A 31 3.09 -6.36 -2.22
CA GLN A 31 2.47 -7.60 -2.62
C GLN A 31 1.02 -7.33 -3.02
N ILE A 32 0.66 -7.82 -4.20
CA ILE A 32 -0.67 -7.74 -4.78
C ILE A 32 -1.26 -9.14 -4.72
N MET A 33 -2.37 -9.30 -4.03
CA MET A 33 -3.18 -10.50 -4.12
C MET A 33 -4.39 -10.15 -4.96
N HIS A 34 -4.55 -10.80 -6.12
CA HIS A 34 -5.71 -10.60 -6.99
C HIS A 34 -6.24 -11.96 -7.46
N LYS A 35 -7.51 -12.22 -7.17
CA LYS A 35 -8.18 -13.52 -7.38
C LYS A 35 -7.38 -14.69 -6.79
N GLY A 36 -6.71 -14.46 -5.65
CA GLY A 36 -5.87 -15.44 -4.96
C GLY A 36 -4.49 -15.69 -5.58
N LYS A 37 -4.13 -15.03 -6.70
CA LYS A 37 -2.77 -15.03 -7.23
C LYS A 37 -1.97 -13.91 -6.58
N SER A 38 -0.77 -14.23 -6.11
CA SER A 38 0.14 -13.26 -5.53
C SER A 38 1.18 -12.79 -6.55
N THR A 39 1.32 -11.46 -6.67
CA THR A 39 2.36 -10.80 -7.45
C THR A 39 3.13 -9.88 -6.51
N VAL A 40 4.44 -10.06 -6.41
CA VAL A 40 5.32 -9.17 -5.62
C VAL A 40 6.02 -8.23 -6.59
N ILE A 41 6.01 -6.94 -6.28
CA ILE A 41 6.61 -5.88 -7.09
C ILE A 41 7.50 -5.02 -6.19
N ASP A 42 8.78 -4.91 -6.54
CA ASP A 42 9.72 -4.04 -5.82
C ASP A 42 9.49 -2.57 -6.21
N PHE A 43 9.54 -1.66 -5.23
CA PHE A 43 9.25 -0.24 -5.49
C PHE A 43 10.23 0.41 -6.46
N ASP A 44 11.49 -0.02 -6.49
CA ASP A 44 12.51 0.47 -7.42
C ASP A 44 12.16 0.21 -8.90
N LYS A 45 11.32 -0.78 -9.16
CA LYS A 45 10.90 -1.16 -10.52
C LYS A 45 9.64 -0.41 -10.97
N ILE A 46 8.87 0.15 -10.03
CA ILE A 46 7.61 0.83 -10.34
C ILE A 46 7.90 2.23 -10.89
N LYS A 47 7.56 2.42 -12.17
CA LYS A 47 7.61 3.73 -12.81
C LYS A 47 6.39 4.56 -12.44
N LEU A 48 5.21 3.95 -12.49
CA LEU A 48 3.92 4.63 -12.39
C LEU A 48 2.86 3.70 -11.78
N MET A 49 2.02 4.24 -10.92
CA MET A 49 0.84 3.59 -10.37
C MET A 49 -0.36 4.53 -10.46
N GLN A 50 -1.43 4.15 -11.16
CA GLN A 50 -2.61 5.01 -11.29
C GLN A 50 -3.87 4.23 -11.70
N VAL A 51 -5.04 4.80 -11.40
CA VAL A 51 -6.32 4.29 -11.89
C VAL A 51 -6.62 4.87 -13.27
N GLN A 52 -6.80 4.01 -14.26
CA GLN A 52 -7.18 4.41 -15.63
C GLN A 52 -8.41 3.61 -16.10
N THR A 53 -9.18 4.18 -17.02
CA THR A 53 -10.22 3.42 -17.74
C THR A 53 -9.57 2.65 -18.88
N LYS A 54 -9.75 1.32 -18.90
CA LYS A 54 -9.26 0.43 -19.95
C LYS A 54 -10.44 -0.15 -20.74
N LYS A 55 -10.37 -0.05 -22.07
CA LYS A 55 -11.33 -0.66 -22.97
C LYS A 55 -11.25 -2.19 -22.86
N LEU A 56 -12.39 -2.86 -22.90
CA LEU A 56 -12.45 -4.32 -22.90
C LEU A 56 -12.38 -4.80 -24.36
N ILE A 57 -11.16 -4.90 -24.89
CA ILE A 57 -10.92 -5.19 -26.33
C ILE A 57 -11.64 -6.47 -26.76
N VAL A 58 -11.65 -7.51 -25.93
CA VAL A 58 -12.36 -8.77 -26.24
C VAL A 58 -13.86 -8.54 -26.42
N ALA A 59 -14.52 -7.82 -25.50
CA ALA A 59 -15.95 -7.51 -25.61
C ALA A 59 -16.24 -6.57 -26.79
N LEU A 60 -15.36 -5.57 -27.00
CA LEU A 60 -15.46 -4.61 -28.11
C LEU A 60 -15.41 -5.32 -29.47
N VAL A 61 -14.39 -6.18 -29.67
CA VAL A 61 -14.19 -6.93 -30.92
C VAL A 61 -15.28 -7.99 -31.12
N ALA A 62 -15.60 -8.77 -30.08
CA ALA A 62 -16.66 -9.77 -30.16
C ALA A 62 -18.03 -9.16 -30.46
N GLY A 63 -18.35 -8.01 -29.84
CA GLY A 63 -19.55 -7.25 -30.13
C GLY A 63 -19.59 -6.73 -31.57
N GLY A 64 -18.47 -6.21 -32.09
CA GLY A 64 -18.36 -5.79 -33.49
C GLY A 64 -18.62 -6.94 -34.46
N ILE A 65 -17.91 -8.06 -34.30
CA ILE A 65 -18.07 -9.26 -35.14
C ILE A 65 -19.51 -9.80 -35.06
N GLY A 66 -20.05 -9.94 -33.85
CA GLY A 66 -21.39 -10.47 -33.64
C GLY A 66 -22.49 -9.58 -34.24
N THR A 67 -22.33 -8.26 -34.15
CA THR A 67 -23.25 -7.30 -34.79
C THR A 67 -23.24 -7.46 -36.31
N SER A 68 -22.05 -7.52 -36.92
CA SER A 68 -21.90 -7.69 -38.37
C SER A 68 -22.52 -8.99 -38.88
N LEU A 69 -22.27 -10.11 -38.20
CA LEU A 69 -22.85 -11.41 -38.57
C LEU A 69 -24.37 -11.43 -38.42
N SER A 70 -24.90 -10.83 -37.34
CA SER A 70 -26.34 -10.77 -37.09
C SER A 70 -27.07 -9.90 -38.14
N MET A 71 -26.45 -8.80 -38.58
CA MET A 71 -26.98 -7.98 -39.67
C MET A 71 -26.95 -8.72 -41.01
N MET A 72 -25.89 -9.48 -41.30
CA MET A 72 -25.79 -10.29 -42.52
C MET A 72 -26.82 -11.42 -42.57
N ALA A 73 -27.19 -11.99 -41.42
CA ALA A 73 -28.17 -13.07 -41.32
C ALA A 73 -29.61 -12.63 -41.65
N LEU A 74 -29.96 -11.35 -41.42
CA LEU A 74 -31.31 -10.81 -41.68
C LEU A 74 -31.79 -11.00 -43.14
N PRO A 75 -31.04 -10.56 -44.18
CA PRO A 75 -31.46 -10.73 -45.56
C PRO A 75 -31.34 -12.18 -46.06
N LEU A 76 -30.49 -13.01 -45.44
CA LEU A 76 -30.27 -14.41 -45.83
C LEU A 76 -31.34 -15.37 -45.29
N GLY A 77 -32.23 -14.90 -44.41
CA GLY A 77 -33.26 -15.73 -43.79
C GLY A 77 -32.69 -16.83 -42.88
N TRP A 78 -31.45 -16.71 -42.42
CA TRP A 78 -30.85 -17.65 -41.48
C TRP A 78 -31.45 -17.43 -40.10
N TYR A 79 -32.02 -18.46 -39.46
CA TYR A 79 -32.74 -18.35 -38.17
C TYR A 79 -33.99 -17.44 -38.21
N SER A 80 -34.65 -17.27 -37.05
CA SER A 80 -35.83 -16.41 -36.95
C SER A 80 -35.44 -14.92 -36.95
N TYR A 81 -36.23 -14.10 -37.67
CA TYR A 81 -36.01 -12.65 -37.75
C TYR A 81 -35.87 -12.00 -36.37
N ASN A 82 -36.75 -12.36 -35.43
CA ASN A 82 -36.75 -11.81 -34.07
C ASN A 82 -35.44 -12.11 -33.33
N LEU A 83 -34.86 -13.31 -33.51
CA LEU A 83 -33.61 -13.69 -32.86
C LEU A 83 -32.42 -12.93 -33.44
N ASN A 84 -32.37 -12.76 -34.77
CA ASN A 84 -31.32 -11.97 -35.42
C ASN A 84 -31.40 -10.51 -35.01
N LEU A 85 -32.60 -9.93 -34.99
CA LEU A 85 -32.81 -8.55 -34.57
C LEU A 85 -32.38 -8.34 -33.11
N PHE A 86 -32.77 -9.24 -32.20
CA PHE A 86 -32.30 -9.23 -30.81
C PHE A 86 -30.78 -9.32 -30.72
N SER A 87 -30.16 -10.22 -31.50
CA SER A 87 -28.71 -10.44 -31.49
C SER A 87 -27.94 -9.19 -31.92
N ILE A 88 -28.45 -8.41 -32.89
CA ILE A 88 -27.86 -7.12 -33.27
C ILE A 88 -27.77 -6.20 -32.05
N PHE A 89 -28.87 -5.98 -31.34
CA PHE A 89 -28.88 -5.09 -30.17
C PHE A 89 -28.02 -5.63 -29.02
N PHE A 90 -28.04 -6.94 -28.79
CA PHE A 90 -27.21 -7.58 -27.79
C PHE A 90 -25.72 -7.38 -28.06
N PHE A 91 -25.24 -7.70 -29.26
CA PHE A 91 -23.83 -7.56 -29.63
C PHE A 91 -23.41 -6.10 -29.75
N PHE A 92 -24.30 -5.21 -30.19
CA PHE A 92 -24.04 -3.78 -30.19
C PHE A 92 -23.90 -3.23 -28.76
N GLY A 93 -24.74 -3.70 -27.84
CA GLY A 93 -24.62 -3.43 -26.40
C GLY A 93 -23.30 -3.94 -25.82
N LEU A 94 -22.88 -5.15 -26.19
CA LEU A 94 -21.58 -5.72 -25.80
C LEU A 94 -20.40 -4.88 -26.33
N MET A 95 -20.48 -4.45 -27.58
CA MET A 95 -19.48 -3.58 -28.22
C MET A 95 -19.40 -2.23 -27.49
N TYR A 96 -20.55 -1.61 -27.22
CA TYR A 96 -20.66 -0.34 -26.51
C TYR A 96 -20.10 -0.44 -25.08
N TRP A 97 -20.45 -1.49 -24.34
CA TRP A 97 -19.90 -1.77 -23.02
C TRP A 97 -18.37 -1.95 -23.08
N GLY A 98 -17.87 -2.69 -24.07
CA GLY A 98 -16.44 -2.84 -24.29
C GLY A 98 -15.72 -1.52 -24.63
N PHE A 99 -16.41 -0.60 -25.30
CA PHE A 99 -15.91 0.73 -25.64
C PHE A 99 -15.85 1.68 -24.43
N ILE A 100 -16.89 1.71 -23.59
CA ILE A 100 -16.88 2.45 -22.31
C ILE A 100 -15.71 1.94 -21.46
N GLY A 101 -15.51 0.62 -21.45
CA GLY A 101 -14.45 -0.03 -20.71
C GLY A 101 -14.71 -0.08 -19.21
N GLN A 102 -13.67 -0.42 -18.46
CA GLN A 102 -13.73 -0.60 -17.01
C GLN A 102 -12.55 0.12 -16.36
N LYS A 103 -12.75 0.66 -15.15
CA LYS A 103 -11.66 1.23 -14.37
C LYS A 103 -10.68 0.12 -13.98
N ALA A 104 -9.39 0.41 -14.02
CA ALA A 104 -8.34 -0.54 -13.72
C ALA A 104 -7.20 0.16 -12.98
N LEU A 105 -6.61 -0.51 -11.99
CA LEU A 105 -5.32 -0.10 -11.46
C LEU A 105 -4.24 -0.56 -12.45
N VAL A 106 -3.45 0.40 -12.90
CA VAL A 106 -2.31 0.17 -13.78
C VAL A 106 -1.05 0.43 -12.98
N ILE A 107 -0.19 -0.59 -12.90
CA ILE A 107 1.16 -0.50 -12.33
C ILE A 107 2.13 -0.74 -13.48
N GLU A 108 2.88 0.28 -13.86
CA GLU A 108 3.89 0.20 -14.90
C GLU A 108 5.26 -0.06 -14.28
N GLU A 109 5.84 -1.20 -14.63
CA GLU A 109 7.26 -1.50 -14.45
C GLU A 109 8.05 -1.10 -15.70
N LYS A 110 9.39 -1.15 -15.63
CA LYS A 110 10.27 -0.75 -16.75
C LYS A 110 9.89 -1.36 -18.09
N ASN A 111 9.51 -2.64 -18.11
CA ASN A 111 9.19 -3.37 -19.34
C ASN A 111 7.75 -3.87 -19.41
N HIS A 112 7.05 -4.03 -18.27
CA HIS A 112 5.75 -4.69 -18.19
C HIS A 112 4.73 -3.81 -17.47
N ALA A 113 3.47 -3.84 -17.90
CA ALA A 113 2.37 -3.16 -17.21
C ALA A 113 1.41 -4.20 -16.62
N HIS A 114 1.20 -4.13 -15.30
CA HIS A 114 0.20 -4.91 -14.60
C HIS A 114 -1.11 -4.15 -14.58
N VAL A 115 -2.16 -4.75 -15.15
CA VAL A 115 -3.50 -4.15 -15.23
C VAL A 115 -4.47 -5.00 -14.40
N PHE A 116 -5.04 -4.39 -13.37
CA PHE A 116 -6.02 -5.01 -12.49
C PHE A 116 -7.36 -4.34 -12.67
N LEU A 117 -8.33 -5.02 -13.28
CA LEU A 117 -9.69 -4.50 -13.47
C LEU A 117 -10.39 -4.33 -12.12
N LEU A 118 -10.99 -3.16 -11.91
CA LEU A 118 -11.69 -2.79 -10.68
C LEU A 118 -13.19 -2.73 -10.97
N ASN A 119 -13.99 -3.48 -10.20
CA ASN A 119 -15.45 -3.39 -10.30
C ASN A 119 -15.97 -2.08 -9.67
N LEU A 120 -15.36 -1.67 -8.56
CA LEU A 120 -15.60 -0.41 -7.87
C LEU A 120 -14.24 0.20 -7.52
N VAL A 121 -14.09 1.52 -7.66
CA VAL A 121 -12.90 2.21 -7.14
C VAL A 121 -13.17 2.53 -5.68
N ASN A 122 -12.66 1.68 -4.80
CA ASN A 122 -12.67 1.93 -3.37
C ASN A 122 -11.76 3.15 -3.08
N PRO A 123 -12.21 4.14 -2.27
CA PRO A 123 -11.37 5.26 -1.82
C PRO A 123 -10.01 4.81 -1.26
N ALA A 124 -9.97 3.67 -0.59
CA ALA A 124 -8.74 3.12 -0.01
C ALA A 124 -7.67 2.78 -1.07
N ILE A 125 -8.05 2.52 -2.33
CA ILE A 125 -7.09 2.34 -3.44
C ILE A 125 -6.44 3.69 -3.78
N LEU A 126 -7.21 4.77 -3.78
CA LEU A 126 -6.69 6.11 -4.09
C LEU A 126 -5.76 6.61 -2.98
N GLU A 127 -6.14 6.41 -1.72
CA GLU A 127 -5.29 6.73 -0.57
C GLU A 127 -3.97 5.97 -0.61
N LEU A 128 -4.00 4.71 -1.03
CA LEU A 128 -2.82 3.87 -1.17
C LEU A 128 -1.91 4.31 -2.31
N ILE A 129 -2.48 4.73 -3.44
CA ILE A 129 -1.70 5.33 -4.54
C ILE A 129 -1.02 6.63 -4.06
N GLN A 130 -1.75 7.48 -3.34
CA GLN A 130 -1.20 8.71 -2.77
C GLN A 130 -0.08 8.39 -1.77
N TYR A 131 -0.32 7.43 -0.88
CA TYR A 131 0.67 6.93 0.08
C TYR A 131 1.95 6.45 -0.63
N TYR A 132 1.81 5.66 -1.70
CA TYR A 132 2.94 5.19 -2.50
C TYR A 132 3.77 6.35 -3.08
N TYR A 133 3.14 7.34 -3.70
CA TYR A 133 3.88 8.48 -4.26
C TYR A 133 4.53 9.34 -3.18
N GLN A 134 3.89 9.49 -2.03
CA GLN A 134 4.48 10.18 -0.89
C GLN A 134 5.69 9.43 -0.37
N LEU A 135 5.60 8.11 -0.18
CA LEU A 135 6.71 7.26 0.23
C LEU A 135 7.89 7.30 -0.77
N ARG A 136 7.59 7.32 -2.07
CA ARG A 136 8.64 7.41 -3.11
C ARG A 136 9.32 8.77 -3.12
N ALA A 137 8.55 9.85 -3.06
CA ALA A 137 9.08 11.21 -2.98
C ALA A 137 9.93 11.38 -1.72
N THR A 138 9.55 10.72 -0.64
CA THR A 138 10.30 10.72 0.59
C THR A 138 11.62 9.95 0.46
N GLN A 139 11.61 8.69 0.02
CA GLN A 139 12.83 7.88 -0.14
C GLN A 139 13.92 8.54 -0.99
N GLN A 140 13.57 9.35 -1.99
CA GLN A 140 14.54 10.06 -2.83
C GLN A 140 15.28 11.21 -2.12
N ARG A 141 14.80 11.68 -0.97
CA ARG A 141 15.49 12.69 -0.14
C ARG A 141 16.47 12.00 0.79
N ARG A 142 17.78 12.27 0.65
CA ARG A 142 18.81 11.90 1.66
C ARG A 142 18.51 12.65 2.97
N PRO A 143 18.17 11.97 4.07
CA PRO A 143 17.89 12.66 5.32
C PRO A 143 19.19 13.01 6.05
N ALA A 144 19.22 14.19 6.68
CA ALA A 144 20.36 14.61 7.49
C ALA A 144 20.32 14.02 8.91
N GLN A 145 19.17 13.50 9.37
CA GLN A 145 19.05 12.81 10.66
C GLN A 145 17.82 11.89 10.68
N VAL A 146 17.96 10.65 11.16
CA VAL A 146 16.86 9.69 11.37
C VAL A 146 16.60 9.57 12.87
N ILE A 147 15.33 9.50 13.27
CA ILE A 147 14.91 9.20 14.65
C ILE A 147 14.21 7.84 14.68
N PHE A 148 14.20 7.20 15.84
CA PHE A 148 13.73 5.83 15.98
C PHE A 148 12.59 5.73 16.98
N HIS A 149 11.56 4.95 16.64
CA HIS A 149 10.49 4.60 17.56
C HIS A 149 10.42 3.08 17.71
N LEU A 150 10.22 2.61 18.94
CA LEU A 150 10.01 1.20 19.25
C LEU A 150 8.55 0.99 19.63
N VAL A 151 7.95 -0.10 19.16
CA VAL A 151 6.57 -0.47 19.48
C VAL A 151 6.42 -1.99 19.50
N GLU A 152 5.57 -2.52 20.40
CA GLU A 152 5.23 -3.95 20.39
C GLU A 152 4.57 -4.32 19.05
N LYS A 153 4.94 -5.48 18.49
CA LYS A 153 4.49 -5.91 17.17
C LYS A 153 2.96 -5.97 17.05
N GLU A 154 2.29 -6.45 18.09
CA GLU A 154 0.83 -6.55 18.13
C GLU A 154 0.15 -5.19 18.02
N ALA A 155 0.71 -4.17 18.69
CA ALA A 155 0.19 -2.81 18.65
C ALA A 155 0.43 -2.11 17.30
N TRP A 156 1.54 -2.44 16.62
CA TRP A 156 1.80 -2.00 15.25
C TRP A 156 0.83 -2.64 14.25
N ASP A 157 0.66 -3.97 14.33
CA ASP A 157 -0.19 -4.74 13.42
C ASP A 157 -1.68 -4.36 13.54
N ALA A 158 -2.14 -3.97 14.73
CA ALA A 158 -3.50 -3.48 14.95
C ALA A 158 -3.82 -2.22 14.10
N GLN A 159 -2.80 -1.49 13.66
CA GLN A 159 -2.93 -0.24 12.91
C GLN A 159 -2.53 -0.38 11.44
N THR A 160 -2.40 -1.60 10.89
CA THR A 160 -1.94 -1.80 9.51
C THR A 160 -2.81 -1.11 8.44
N PHE A 161 -4.10 -0.91 8.70
CA PHE A 161 -5.00 -0.20 7.77
C PHE A 161 -4.97 1.33 7.92
N ALA A 162 -4.38 1.85 9.00
CA ALA A 162 -4.30 3.29 9.23
C ALA A 162 -3.15 3.92 8.45
N THR A 163 -3.39 5.10 7.87
CA THR A 163 -2.38 5.93 7.18
C THR A 163 -1.47 6.67 8.15
N HIS A 164 -1.94 6.86 9.39
CA HIS A 164 -1.20 7.47 10.49
C HIS A 164 -1.11 6.47 11.63
N TYR A 165 0.06 6.39 12.24
CA TYR A 165 0.31 5.61 13.44
C TYR A 165 0.08 6.48 14.69
N THR A 166 -0.69 5.96 15.62
CA THR A 166 -0.89 6.53 16.97
C THR A 166 -0.28 5.61 18.01
N HIS A 167 0.04 6.18 19.17
CA HIS A 167 0.59 5.47 20.31
C HIS A 167 -0.10 5.96 21.60
N PRO A 168 -0.31 5.11 22.63
CA PRO A 168 -0.96 5.53 23.87
C PRO A 168 -0.35 6.77 24.54
N SER A 169 0.96 6.97 24.40
CA SER A 169 1.64 8.18 24.93
C SER A 169 1.11 9.48 24.32
N LEU A 170 0.54 9.44 23.11
CA LEU A 170 -0.05 10.63 22.50
C LEU A 170 -1.28 11.11 23.27
N GLU A 171 -2.10 10.19 23.78
CA GLU A 171 -3.28 10.52 24.60
C GLU A 171 -2.89 10.84 26.05
N GLN A 172 -1.88 10.15 26.59
CA GLN A 172 -1.46 10.27 27.99
C GLN A 172 -0.54 11.46 28.26
N GLU A 173 0.37 11.75 27.33
CA GLU A 173 1.46 12.72 27.49
C GLU A 173 1.44 13.83 26.43
N GLY A 174 0.69 13.64 25.33
CA GLY A 174 0.57 14.61 24.24
C GLY A 174 1.58 14.43 23.10
N PHE A 175 2.44 13.41 23.15
CA PHE A 175 3.46 13.16 22.14
C PHE A 175 3.90 11.69 22.03
N ILE A 176 4.59 11.34 20.95
CA ILE A 176 5.17 10.01 20.74
C ILE A 176 6.69 10.08 20.99
N HIS A 177 7.18 9.27 21.94
CA HIS A 177 8.61 9.19 22.23
C HIS A 177 9.37 8.54 21.08
N CYS A 178 10.41 9.21 20.63
CA CYS A 178 11.41 8.64 19.75
C CYS A 178 12.78 8.70 20.45
N SER A 179 13.75 7.98 19.92
CA SER A 179 15.14 7.93 20.38
C SER A 179 16.08 8.24 19.22
N VAL A 180 17.27 8.73 19.55
CA VAL A 180 18.41 8.68 18.63
C VAL A 180 19.04 7.30 18.63
N LEU A 181 19.90 7.01 17.65
CA LEU A 181 20.51 5.69 17.48
C LEU A 181 21.26 5.24 18.75
N GLU A 182 21.98 6.16 19.37
CA GLU A 182 22.86 5.91 20.52
C GLU A 182 22.08 5.52 21.78
N GLU A 183 20.83 5.97 21.90
CA GLU A 183 19.97 5.71 23.06
C GLU A 183 19.01 4.54 22.84
N LEU A 184 18.92 4.01 21.61
CA LEU A 184 17.93 3.02 21.22
C LEU A 184 18.02 1.73 22.04
N MET A 185 19.23 1.17 22.21
CA MET A 185 19.45 -0.05 22.98
C MET A 185 19.02 0.10 24.43
N LYS A 186 19.40 1.21 25.05
CA LYS A 186 19.05 1.51 26.44
C LYS A 186 17.56 1.83 26.62
N SER A 187 16.88 2.31 25.58
CA SER A 187 15.42 2.48 25.57
C SER A 187 14.72 1.12 25.48
N TYR A 188 15.19 0.24 24.59
CA TYR A 188 14.68 -1.13 24.47
C TYR A 188 14.77 -1.89 25.80
N GLN A 189 15.96 -1.91 26.42
CA GLN A 189 16.22 -2.57 27.71
C GLN A 189 15.31 -2.11 28.85
N ARG A 190 14.89 -0.85 28.85
CA ARG A 190 14.16 -0.25 29.95
C ARG A 190 12.65 -0.46 29.84
N TYR A 191 12.12 -0.46 28.63
CA TYR A 191 10.67 -0.33 28.39
C TYR A 191 10.04 -1.54 27.71
N PHE A 192 10.84 -2.48 27.17
CA PHE A 192 10.32 -3.62 26.41
C PHE A 192 10.72 -4.96 27.05
N ASP A 193 9.84 -5.95 26.90
CA ASP A 193 10.12 -7.33 27.25
C ASP A 193 10.96 -8.00 26.15
N MET A 194 12.11 -8.56 26.54
CA MET A 194 13.05 -9.24 25.65
C MET A 194 12.45 -10.47 24.96
N ASN A 195 11.38 -11.04 25.51
CA ASN A 195 10.73 -12.23 24.98
C ASN A 195 9.65 -11.92 23.92
N LYS A 196 9.31 -10.64 23.74
CA LYS A 196 8.30 -10.19 22.78
C LYS A 196 8.91 -9.66 21.49
N ASP A 197 8.14 -9.76 20.41
CA ASP A 197 8.51 -9.13 19.14
C ASP A 197 8.26 -7.62 19.20
N VAL A 198 9.25 -6.87 18.75
CA VAL A 198 9.23 -5.41 18.70
C VAL A 198 9.51 -4.94 17.29
N VAL A 199 8.86 -3.85 16.89
CA VAL A 199 9.08 -3.18 15.61
C VAL A 199 9.91 -1.93 15.85
N LEU A 200 11.08 -1.86 15.21
CA LEU A 200 11.89 -0.66 15.10
C LEU A 200 11.44 0.15 13.89
N LEU A 201 10.90 1.34 14.11
CA LEU A 201 10.55 2.30 13.07
C LEU A 201 11.67 3.32 12.91
N ALA A 202 12.27 3.40 11.73
CA ALA A 202 13.18 4.47 11.34
C ALA A 202 12.38 5.60 10.67
N ILE A 203 12.32 6.75 11.32
CA ILE A 203 11.50 7.89 10.92
C ILE A 203 12.42 9.03 10.50
N VAL A 204 12.07 9.69 9.39
CA VAL A 204 12.79 10.88 8.95
C VAL A 204 12.01 12.12 9.40
N PRO A 205 12.56 12.95 10.31
CA PRO A 205 11.87 14.12 10.86
C PRO A 205 11.39 15.11 9.79
N ASP A 206 12.21 15.37 8.77
CA ASP A 206 11.89 16.31 7.67
C ASP A 206 10.67 15.90 6.82
N ARG A 207 10.15 14.69 7.05
CA ARG A 207 9.00 14.12 6.33
C ARG A 207 7.75 14.08 7.19
N LEU A 208 7.85 14.43 8.47
CA LEU A 208 6.70 14.47 9.36
C LEU A 208 5.88 15.72 9.07
N ASP A 209 4.55 15.55 9.07
CA ASP A 209 3.59 16.66 9.04
C ASP A 209 3.44 17.33 10.43
N ARG A 210 4.18 16.82 11.42
CA ARG A 210 4.14 17.22 12.84
C ARG A 210 5.51 17.72 13.28
N ARG A 211 5.49 18.64 14.24
CA ARG A 211 6.69 19.16 14.88
C ARG A 211 7.38 18.07 15.70
N VAL A 212 8.71 18.06 15.66
CA VAL A 212 9.56 17.24 16.53
C VAL A 212 10.23 18.15 17.55
N ASP A 213 10.01 17.87 18.82
CA ASP A 213 10.63 18.58 19.94
C ASP A 213 11.70 17.75 20.61
N TRP A 214 12.80 18.38 20.98
CA TRP A 214 13.93 17.70 21.60
C TRP A 214 13.95 18.00 23.10
N ALA A 215 13.62 17.01 23.90
CA ALA A 215 13.61 17.12 25.36
C ALA A 215 14.91 16.56 25.94
N PHE A 216 15.57 17.31 26.83
CA PHE A 216 16.70 16.80 27.59
C PHE A 216 16.21 15.93 28.75
N VAL A 217 16.71 14.71 28.86
CA VAL A 217 16.39 13.79 29.96
C VAL A 217 17.60 13.65 30.87
N GLU A 218 17.55 14.28 32.04
CA GLU A 218 18.68 14.38 32.96
C GLU A 218 19.20 13.01 33.43
N THR A 219 18.30 12.06 33.74
CA THR A 219 18.71 10.70 34.14
C THR A 219 19.44 9.93 33.04
N ARG A 220 19.33 10.38 31.79
CA ARG A 220 19.98 9.80 30.62
C ARG A 220 21.12 10.65 30.07
N GLN A 221 21.24 11.91 30.54
CA GLN A 221 22.19 12.90 30.02
C GLN A 221 22.15 13.01 28.48
N ALA A 222 20.95 12.93 27.91
CA ALA A 222 20.74 12.88 26.46
C ALA A 222 19.45 13.59 26.04
N HIS A 223 19.40 14.03 24.78
CA HIS A 223 18.20 14.60 24.17
C HIS A 223 17.38 13.54 23.45
N PHE A 224 16.07 13.56 23.65
CA PHE A 224 15.13 12.64 23.04
C PHE A 224 14.15 13.40 22.14
N PRO A 225 13.96 12.96 20.88
CA PRO A 225 12.96 13.53 19.99
C PRO A 225 11.55 13.07 20.37
N HIS A 226 10.61 14.00 20.44
CA HIS A 226 9.20 13.78 20.72
C HIS A 226 8.38 14.28 19.54
N VAL A 227 7.57 13.41 18.94
CA VAL A 227 6.68 13.78 17.82
C VAL A 227 5.36 14.29 18.37
N MET A 228 5.02 15.54 18.07
CA MET A 228 3.82 16.23 18.59
C MET A 228 2.57 15.90 17.75
N GLY A 229 2.19 14.62 17.73
CA GLY A 229 1.02 14.13 17.00
C GLY A 229 1.18 12.72 16.45
N PRO A 230 0.18 12.22 15.71
CA PRO A 230 0.29 10.96 14.98
C PRO A 230 1.41 11.00 13.95
N ILE A 231 2.13 9.89 13.80
CA ILE A 231 3.21 9.75 12.81
C ILE A 231 2.59 9.32 11.47
N SER A 232 2.76 10.13 10.42
CA SER A 232 2.37 9.71 9.08
C SER A 232 3.25 8.55 8.62
N LYS A 233 2.64 7.44 8.17
CA LYS A 233 3.41 6.23 7.80
C LYS A 233 4.29 6.42 6.57
N SER A 234 4.12 7.52 5.83
CA SER A 234 4.97 7.91 4.70
C SER A 234 6.29 8.55 5.16
N ALA A 235 6.36 9.01 6.41
CA ALA A 235 7.57 9.51 7.06
C ALA A 235 8.46 8.40 7.63
N ILE A 236 7.91 7.19 7.78
CA ILE A 236 8.64 5.98 8.18
C ILE A 236 9.40 5.48 6.94
N TRP A 237 10.73 5.54 7.01
CA TRP A 237 11.59 5.03 5.94
C TRP A 237 11.60 3.50 5.97
N SER A 238 11.90 2.93 7.13
CA SER A 238 11.97 1.48 7.29
C SER A 238 11.36 1.07 8.61
N ALA A 239 10.88 -0.16 8.63
CA ALA A 239 10.38 -0.80 9.83
C ALA A 239 10.99 -2.20 9.87
N TYR A 240 11.45 -2.65 11.05
CA TYR A 240 12.07 -3.96 11.22
C TYR A 240 11.52 -4.67 12.44
N VAL A 241 11.07 -5.91 12.25
CA VAL A 241 10.71 -6.79 13.37
C VAL A 241 11.97 -7.43 13.93
N PHE A 242 12.13 -7.39 15.24
CA PHE A 242 13.20 -8.07 15.95
C PHE A 242 12.74 -8.56 17.32
N ARG A 243 13.54 -9.46 17.90
CA ARG A 243 13.39 -9.95 19.26
C ARG A 243 14.76 -10.09 19.89
N GLY A 244 14.90 -9.62 21.13
CA GLY A 244 16.15 -9.69 21.87
C GLY A 244 17.20 -8.67 21.43
N GLU A 245 18.20 -8.49 22.28
CA GLU A 245 19.23 -7.45 22.14
C GLU A 245 20.17 -7.68 20.96
N GLU A 246 20.62 -8.92 20.74
CA GLU A 246 21.58 -9.25 19.67
C GLU A 246 21.04 -8.86 18.28
N ASN A 247 19.76 -9.09 18.05
CA ASN A 247 19.08 -8.71 16.81
C ASN A 247 18.98 -7.19 16.66
N LEU A 248 18.67 -6.46 17.73
CA LEU A 248 18.66 -5.00 17.71
C LEU A 248 20.06 -4.45 17.44
N GLN A 249 21.08 -5.03 18.06
CA GLN A 249 22.47 -4.63 17.89
C GLN A 249 22.93 -4.82 16.44
N GLY A 250 22.51 -5.90 15.79
CA GLY A 250 22.76 -6.12 14.36
C GLY A 250 22.01 -5.17 13.41
N LEU A 251 20.93 -4.53 13.86
CA LEU A 251 20.18 -3.54 13.06
C LEU A 251 20.75 -2.12 13.14
N ILE A 252 21.50 -1.82 14.20
CA ILE A 252 22.08 -0.49 14.46
C ILE A 252 23.56 -0.34 14.03
N GLN A 253 24.19 -1.43 13.57
CA GLN A 253 25.56 -1.48 13.05
C GLN A 253 25.59 -1.40 11.53
#